data_AF-W4L9Y7-F1
#
_entry.id   AF-W4L9Y7-F1
#
_cell.length_a   1.000
_cell.length_b   1.000
_cell.length_c   1.000
_cell.angle_alpha   90.00
_cell.angle_beta   90.00
_cell.angle_gamma   90.00
#
_symmetry.space_group_name_H-M   'P 1'
#
loop_
_entity.id
_entity.type
_entity.pdbx_description
1 polymer ?
#
loop_
_entity_poly.entity_id
_entity_poly.type
_entity_poly.pdbx_seq_one_letter_code
_entity_poly.pdbx_strand_id
1 'polypeptide(L)'
;MAIIIIWLWLVIIGGRMIFRFALREQQAIIKRILLQLPISIPKTERIQAVILLRSVARQGVKQWFPNRSLALATQQRLLLIDMRFNGYQIQSVWQLPYHQIASIDLPEENRFAIAGLPARMTIAVHSNQKLVFEASRFELSGFAEALEQLRAQPHVEGVPSSPLGLGRIFPDAAAPTMPPDHKRPLRAALLSVLYPGIGQLYNGELWRGGLFLILYTLTLGMAWQLFMNWYLQYTEVPFTFILFLTSGVLLIWILAIFDAYTDEPQQSEA
;
A
#
# COMPACT_ATOMS: atom_id res chain seq x y z
N MET A 1 -21.87 30.05 6.73
CA MET A 1 -22.28 29.02 5.75
C MET A 1 -21.30 28.89 4.58
N ALA A 2 -21.04 29.93 3.78
CA ALA A 2 -20.15 29.85 2.61
C ALA A 2 -18.73 29.31 2.91
N ILE A 3 -18.13 29.71 4.05
CA ILE A 3 -16.77 29.30 4.42
C ILE A 3 -16.68 27.80 4.77
N ILE A 4 -17.70 27.24 5.44
CA ILE A 4 -17.77 25.80 5.76
C ILE A 4 -17.85 24.99 4.47
N ILE A 5 -18.62 25.47 3.49
CA ILE A 5 -18.75 24.82 2.17
C ILE A 5 -17.40 24.85 1.44
N ILE A 6 -16.70 25.98 1.46
CA ILE A 6 -15.37 26.12 0.84
C ILE A 6 -14.35 25.18 1.50
N TRP A 7 -14.35 25.08 2.84
CA TRP A 7 -13.45 24.17 3.56
C TRP A 7 -13.75 22.70 3.27
N LEU A 8 -15.03 22.30 3.30
CA LEU A 8 -15.44 20.93 2.95
C LEU A 8 -15.05 20.58 1.52
N TRP A 9 -15.19 21.52 0.59
CA TRP A 9 -14.79 21.36 -0.81
C TRP A 9 -13.27 21.19 -0.95
N LEU A 10 -12.46 21.98 -0.22
CA LEU A 10 -11.01 21.82 -0.18
C LEU A 10 -10.59 20.46 0.40
N VAL A 11 -11.25 19.98 1.45
CA VAL A 11 -11.00 18.64 2.01
C VAL A 11 -11.34 17.54 1.00
N ILE A 12 -12.47 17.65 0.32
CA ILE A 12 -12.88 16.68 -0.72
C ILE A 12 -11.88 16.68 -1.88
N ILE A 13 -11.46 17.85 -2.36
CA ILE A 13 -10.50 17.95 -3.47
C ILE A 13 -9.12 17.49 -3.06
N GLY A 14 -8.65 17.90 -1.88
CA GLY A 14 -7.39 17.43 -1.30
C GLY A 14 -7.38 15.92 -1.17
N GLY A 15 -8.45 15.33 -0.63
CA GLY A 15 -8.63 13.89 -0.54
C GLY A 15 -8.59 13.20 -1.90
N ARG A 16 -9.26 13.75 -2.92
CA ARG A 16 -9.22 13.20 -4.30
C ARG A 16 -7.83 13.32 -4.94
N MET A 17 -7.11 14.41 -4.70
CA MET A 17 -5.73 14.59 -5.18
C MET A 17 -4.79 13.59 -4.53
N ILE A 18 -4.87 13.43 -3.20
CA ILE A 18 -4.08 12.43 -2.45
C ILE A 18 -4.40 11.02 -2.94
N PHE A 19 -5.66 10.69 -3.17
CA PHE A 19 -6.05 9.38 -3.71
C PHE A 19 -5.47 9.13 -5.11
N ARG A 20 -5.53 10.13 -6.01
CA ARG A 20 -4.91 10.03 -7.35
C ARG A 20 -3.40 9.91 -7.28
N PHE A 21 -2.76 10.63 -6.35
CA PHE A 21 -1.33 10.56 -6.12
C PHE A 21 -0.93 9.16 -5.63
N ALA A 22 -1.62 8.64 -4.61
CA ALA A 22 -1.44 7.28 -4.10
C ALA A 22 -1.61 6.25 -5.21
N LEU A 23 -2.61 6.40 -6.09
CA LEU A 23 -2.83 5.50 -7.22
C LEU A 23 -1.67 5.54 -8.23
N ARG A 24 -1.15 6.73 -8.56
CA ARG A 24 0.02 6.88 -9.45
C ARG A 24 1.28 6.26 -8.84
N GLU A 25 1.47 6.42 -7.54
CA GLU A 25 2.60 5.83 -6.83
C GLU A 25 2.50 4.30 -6.82
N GLN A 26 1.31 3.74 -6.54
CA GLN A 26 1.05 2.30 -6.66
C GLN A 26 1.36 1.78 -8.07
N GLN A 27 0.93 2.49 -9.12
CA GLN A 27 1.26 2.12 -10.50
C GLN A 27 2.76 2.15 -10.79
N ALA A 28 3.48 3.16 -10.29
CA ALA A 28 4.92 3.26 -10.44
C ALA A 28 5.66 2.13 -9.70
N ILE A 29 5.21 1.78 -8.50
CA ILE A 29 5.73 0.66 -7.71
C ILE A 29 5.48 -0.66 -8.45
N ILE A 30 4.25 -0.94 -8.89
CA ILE A 30 3.91 -2.14 -9.66
C ILE A 30 4.77 -2.22 -10.93
N LYS A 31 4.94 -1.11 -11.66
CA LYS A 31 5.77 -1.09 -12.87
C LYS A 31 7.24 -1.41 -12.57
N ARG A 32 7.79 -0.90 -11.47
CA ARG A 32 9.17 -1.23 -11.04
C ARG A 32 9.30 -2.70 -10.65
N ILE A 33 8.35 -3.24 -9.90
CA ILE A 33 8.33 -4.66 -9.51
C ILE A 33 8.26 -5.53 -10.77
N LEU A 34 7.38 -5.20 -11.71
CA LEU A 34 7.25 -5.92 -12.99
C LEU A 34 8.56 -5.96 -13.79
N LEU A 35 9.34 -4.87 -13.76
CA LEU A 35 10.65 -4.81 -14.42
C LEU A 35 11.74 -5.62 -13.71
N GLN A 36 11.56 -5.90 -12.41
CA GLN A 36 12.51 -6.67 -11.58
C GLN A 36 12.12 -8.14 -11.44
N LEU A 37 11.04 -8.59 -12.09
CA LEU A 37 10.60 -9.97 -11.99
C LEU A 37 11.70 -10.91 -12.51
N PRO A 38 12.12 -11.93 -11.74
CA PRO A 38 13.11 -12.91 -12.19
C PRO A 38 12.57 -13.83 -13.30
N ILE A 39 11.27 -13.74 -13.61
CA ILE A 39 10.60 -14.52 -14.64
C ILE A 39 10.24 -13.59 -15.79
N SER A 40 10.68 -13.94 -17.00
CA SER A 40 10.27 -13.26 -18.22
C SER A 40 8.79 -13.56 -18.51
N ILE A 41 7.93 -12.56 -18.35
CA ILE A 41 6.57 -12.60 -18.90
C ILE A 41 6.70 -12.38 -20.41
N PRO A 42 6.28 -13.33 -21.27
CA PRO A 42 6.29 -13.14 -22.72
C PRO A 42 5.55 -11.86 -23.08
N LYS A 43 6.06 -11.09 -24.05
CA LYS A 43 5.41 -9.85 -24.50
C LYS A 43 3.96 -10.07 -25.00
N THR A 44 3.63 -11.31 -25.35
CA THR A 44 2.30 -11.74 -25.78
C THR A 44 1.35 -12.03 -24.62
N GLU A 45 1.85 -12.32 -23.43
CA GLU A 45 1.06 -12.62 -22.24
C GLU A 45 0.56 -11.31 -21.62
N ARG A 46 -0.75 -11.04 -21.74
CA ARG A 46 -1.36 -9.84 -21.15
C ARG A 46 -1.65 -10.02 -19.66
N ILE A 47 -1.40 -8.97 -18.89
CA ILE A 47 -1.78 -8.88 -17.47
C ILE A 47 -3.23 -8.39 -17.40
N GLN A 48 -4.10 -9.18 -16.78
CA GLN A 48 -5.54 -8.90 -16.72
C GLN A 48 -5.94 -8.27 -15.40
N ALA A 49 -5.37 -8.75 -14.29
CA ALA A 49 -5.62 -8.20 -12.97
C ALA A 49 -4.37 -8.24 -12.09
N VAL A 50 -4.23 -7.23 -11.23
CA VAL A 50 -3.16 -7.12 -10.24
C VAL A 50 -3.78 -6.72 -8.91
N ILE A 51 -3.41 -7.41 -7.85
CA ILE A 51 -3.87 -7.09 -6.49
C ILE A 51 -2.69 -7.14 -5.52
N LEU A 52 -2.65 -6.16 -4.62
CA LEU A 52 -1.77 -6.18 -3.47
C LEU A 52 -2.45 -6.94 -2.33
N LEU A 53 -1.84 -8.04 -1.92
CA LEU A 53 -2.33 -8.89 -0.84
C LEU A 53 -1.68 -8.48 0.47
N ARG A 54 -2.46 -8.43 1.53
CA ARG A 54 -1.97 -8.20 2.89
C ARG A 54 -1.21 -9.41 3.42
N SER A 55 -1.73 -10.60 3.16
CA SER A 55 -1.08 -11.87 3.48
C SER A 55 -1.55 -12.98 2.53
N VAL A 56 -0.71 -14.01 2.40
CA VAL A 56 -1.09 -15.28 1.76
C VAL A 56 -0.67 -16.42 2.67
N ALA A 57 -1.60 -17.34 2.92
CA ALA A 57 -1.34 -18.50 3.77
C ALA A 57 -1.80 -19.78 3.08
N ARG A 58 -1.02 -20.86 3.22
CA ARG A 58 -1.49 -22.20 2.89
C ARG A 58 -2.31 -22.72 4.06
N GLN A 59 -3.51 -23.23 3.81
CA GLN A 59 -4.34 -23.81 4.86
C GLN A 59 -3.58 -24.92 5.58
N GLY A 60 -3.49 -24.84 6.92
CA GLY A 60 -2.76 -25.79 7.75
C GLY A 60 -1.27 -25.48 7.96
N VAL A 61 -0.72 -24.43 7.33
CA VAL A 61 0.65 -23.94 7.60
C VAL A 61 0.56 -22.57 8.25
N LYS A 62 1.31 -22.36 9.33
CA LYS A 62 1.41 -21.08 10.05
C LYS A 62 2.05 -20.05 9.12
N GLN A 63 1.20 -19.31 8.39
CA GLN A 63 1.50 -18.14 7.55
C GLN A 63 2.65 -18.33 6.55
N TRP A 64 2.30 -18.52 5.27
CA TRP A 64 3.30 -18.79 4.23
C TRP A 64 4.03 -17.51 3.78
N PHE A 65 3.30 -16.39 3.74
CA PHE A 65 3.80 -15.08 3.36
C PHE A 65 3.39 -14.07 4.43
N PRO A 66 4.30 -13.73 5.36
CA PRO A 66 3.94 -12.95 6.55
C PRO A 66 3.61 -11.48 6.22
N ASN A 67 4.04 -10.96 5.06
CA ASN A 67 3.88 -9.55 4.70
C ASN A 67 3.61 -9.36 3.20
N ARG A 68 3.00 -8.22 2.86
CA ARG A 68 2.59 -7.72 1.53
C ARG A 68 3.06 -8.57 0.35
N SER A 69 2.17 -9.35 -0.24
CA SER A 69 2.43 -10.11 -1.47
C SER A 69 1.71 -9.45 -2.65
N LEU A 70 2.16 -9.68 -3.88
CA LEU A 70 1.46 -9.24 -5.09
C LEU A 70 0.91 -10.47 -5.80
N ALA A 71 -0.39 -10.51 -6.06
CA ALA A 71 -0.96 -11.49 -6.96
C ALA A 71 -1.25 -10.84 -8.32
N LEU A 72 -0.83 -11.54 -9.36
CA LEU A 72 -0.89 -11.05 -10.73
C LEU A 72 -1.49 -12.13 -11.61
N ALA A 73 -2.71 -11.87 -12.09
CA ALA A 73 -3.43 -12.74 -12.99
C ALA A 73 -3.06 -12.36 -14.43
N THR A 74 -2.35 -13.26 -15.11
CA THR A 74 -2.07 -13.13 -16.54
C THR A 74 -3.13 -13.87 -17.36
N GLN A 75 -2.99 -13.90 -18.68
CA GLN A 75 -3.84 -14.76 -19.53
C GLN A 75 -3.63 -16.27 -19.31
N GLN A 76 -2.49 -16.70 -18.77
CA GLN A 76 -2.11 -18.12 -18.73
C GLN A 76 -2.01 -18.69 -17.32
N ARG A 77 -1.69 -17.84 -16.34
CA ARG A 77 -1.33 -18.28 -14.99
C ARG A 77 -1.53 -17.16 -13.97
N LEU A 78 -1.72 -17.57 -12.73
CA LEU A 78 -1.64 -16.72 -11.58
C LEU A 78 -0.19 -16.68 -11.07
N LEU A 79 0.42 -15.51 -11.02
CA LEU A 79 1.73 -15.29 -10.41
C LEU A 79 1.52 -14.74 -8.99
N LEU A 80 2.10 -15.40 -7.99
CA LEU A 80 2.15 -14.92 -6.61
C LEU A 80 3.57 -14.51 -6.29
N ILE A 81 3.77 -13.22 -6.05
CA ILE A 81 5.08 -12.61 -5.84
C ILE A 81 5.16 -12.22 -4.37
N ASP A 82 6.07 -12.85 -3.66
CA ASP A 82 6.37 -12.54 -2.28
C ASP A 82 7.39 -11.39 -2.20
N MET A 83 7.09 -10.38 -1.39
CA MET A 83 7.90 -9.19 -1.27
C MET A 83 8.31 -8.94 0.18
N ARG A 84 9.57 -8.56 0.38
CA ARG A 84 10.07 -8.17 1.70
C ARG A 84 9.57 -6.77 2.08
N PHE A 85 9.43 -6.49 3.38
CA PHE A 85 8.78 -5.29 3.95
C PHE A 85 9.33 -3.94 3.45
N ASN A 86 10.56 -3.91 2.93
CA ASN A 86 11.14 -2.73 2.27
C ASN A 86 10.57 -2.46 0.87
N GLY A 87 9.58 -3.23 0.40
CA GLY A 87 8.75 -2.93 -0.77
C GLY A 87 9.39 -3.15 -2.15
N TYR A 88 10.68 -3.50 -2.21
CA TYR A 88 11.43 -3.57 -3.48
C TYR A 88 12.20 -4.87 -3.72
N GLN A 89 12.23 -5.80 -2.75
CA GLN A 89 12.92 -7.08 -2.93
C GLN A 89 11.92 -8.22 -3.07
N ILE A 90 11.94 -8.86 -4.23
CA ILE A 90 11.19 -10.07 -4.53
C ILE A 90 11.91 -11.24 -3.84
N GLN A 91 11.25 -11.89 -2.88
CA GLN A 91 11.80 -13.05 -2.19
C GLN A 91 11.58 -14.34 -2.97
N SER A 92 10.34 -14.52 -3.45
CA SER A 92 9.96 -15.69 -4.22
C SER A 92 8.85 -15.35 -5.20
N VAL A 93 8.80 -16.08 -6.31
CA VAL A 93 7.70 -16.00 -7.26
C VAL A 93 7.16 -17.39 -7.50
N TRP A 94 5.87 -17.54 -7.27
CA TRP A 94 5.11 -18.76 -7.49
C TRP A 94 4.26 -18.60 -8.73
N GLN A 95 4.16 -19.66 -9.51
CA GLN A 95 3.34 -19.70 -10.71
C GLN A 95 2.29 -20.79 -10.55
N LEU A 96 1.03 -20.42 -10.75
CA LEU A 96 -0.10 -21.32 -10.63
C LEU A 96 -0.90 -21.28 -11.95
N PRO A 97 -0.71 -22.27 -12.83
CA PRO A 97 -1.52 -22.38 -14.05
C PRO A 97 -3.01 -22.50 -13.73
N TYR A 98 -3.88 -21.89 -14.54
CA TYR A 98 -5.33 -21.87 -14.25
C TYR A 98 -5.98 -23.25 -14.23
N HIS A 99 -5.47 -24.21 -15.02
CA HIS A 99 -5.97 -25.59 -15.00
C HIS A 99 -5.72 -26.30 -13.66
N GLN A 100 -4.79 -25.81 -12.84
CA GLN A 100 -4.55 -26.35 -11.49
C GLN A 100 -5.50 -25.76 -10.45
N ILE A 101 -6.27 -24.72 -10.78
CA ILE A 101 -7.23 -24.09 -9.87
C ILE A 101 -8.55 -24.87 -9.93
N ALA A 102 -8.86 -25.54 -8.82
CA ALA A 102 -10.05 -26.39 -8.68
C ALA A 102 -11.30 -25.58 -8.29
N SER A 103 -11.15 -24.54 -7.46
CA SER A 103 -12.24 -23.62 -7.13
C SER A 103 -11.70 -22.33 -6.54
N ILE A 104 -12.47 -21.26 -6.69
CA ILE A 104 -12.24 -19.97 -6.04
C ILE A 104 -13.45 -19.72 -5.15
N ASP A 105 -13.23 -19.66 -3.84
CA ASP A 105 -14.27 -19.46 -2.84
C ASP A 105 -14.08 -18.10 -2.17
N LEU A 106 -15.10 -17.26 -2.28
CA LEU A 106 -15.19 -15.98 -1.59
C LEU A 106 -16.32 -16.11 -0.56
N PRO A 107 -16.01 -16.30 0.74
CA PRO A 107 -16.99 -16.55 1.79
C PRO A 107 -18.15 -15.57 1.75
N GLU A 108 -19.39 -16.07 1.82
CA GLU A 108 -20.58 -15.22 1.84
C GLU A 108 -20.62 -14.29 3.05
N GLU A 109 -19.93 -14.64 4.14
CA GLU A 109 -19.74 -13.77 5.32
C GLU A 109 -19.11 -12.42 4.94
N ASN A 110 -18.37 -12.35 3.84
CA ASN A 110 -17.84 -11.09 3.30
C ASN A 110 -18.92 -10.21 2.66
N ARG A 111 -20.15 -10.69 2.42
CA ARG A 111 -21.24 -9.90 1.83
C ARG A 111 -21.69 -8.76 2.73
N PHE A 112 -21.60 -8.93 4.05
CA PHE A 112 -22.00 -7.92 5.05
C PHE A 112 -20.82 -7.21 5.74
N ALA A 113 -19.58 -7.55 5.38
CA ALA A 113 -18.40 -6.91 5.96
C ALA A 113 -18.35 -5.42 5.58
N ILE A 114 -18.12 -4.58 6.60
CA ILE A 114 -17.97 -3.13 6.50
C ILE A 114 -16.79 -2.81 5.56
N ALA A 115 -16.97 -1.80 4.70
CA ALA A 115 -15.93 -1.32 3.80
C ALA A 115 -14.65 -0.98 4.60
N GLY A 116 -13.56 -1.71 4.32
CA GLY A 116 -12.25 -1.52 4.96
C GLY A 116 -11.77 -2.68 5.85
N LEU A 117 -12.64 -3.64 6.21
CA LEU A 117 -12.18 -4.85 6.88
C LEU A 117 -11.48 -5.80 5.88
N PRO A 118 -10.42 -6.49 6.31
CA PRO A 118 -9.75 -7.48 5.47
C PRO A 118 -10.73 -8.63 5.18
N ALA A 119 -10.94 -8.91 3.91
CA ALA A 119 -11.69 -10.08 3.45
C ALA A 119 -10.72 -11.21 3.13
N ARG A 120 -11.22 -12.45 3.19
CA ARG A 120 -10.47 -13.66 2.83
C ARG A 120 -11.02 -14.23 1.54
N MET A 121 -10.15 -14.68 0.64
CA MET A 121 -10.48 -15.47 -0.54
C MET A 121 -9.68 -16.77 -0.50
N THR A 122 -10.32 -17.91 -0.79
CA THR A 122 -9.65 -19.22 -0.78
C THR A 122 -9.59 -19.77 -2.20
N ILE A 123 -8.40 -20.10 -2.68
CA ILE A 123 -8.20 -20.80 -3.95
C ILE A 123 -7.81 -22.25 -3.63
N ALA A 124 -8.65 -23.20 -4.04
CA ALA A 124 -8.33 -24.61 -3.98
C ALA A 124 -7.47 -24.99 -5.20
N VAL A 125 -6.33 -25.61 -4.95
CA VAL A 125 -5.39 -26.08 -5.97
C VAL A 125 -5.43 -27.61 -6.02
N HIS A 126 -5.35 -28.17 -7.23
CA HIS A 126 -5.26 -29.60 -7.49
C HIS A 126 -4.16 -30.21 -6.59
N SER A 127 -4.50 -31.17 -5.72
CA SER A 127 -3.70 -31.74 -4.58
C SER A 127 -4.16 -31.38 -3.14
N ASN A 128 -5.42 -30.98 -2.93
CA ASN A 128 -5.97 -30.66 -1.60
C ASN A 128 -5.23 -29.50 -0.89
N GLN A 129 -4.55 -28.65 -1.66
CA GLN A 129 -3.90 -27.45 -1.16
C GLN A 129 -4.89 -26.30 -1.27
N LYS A 130 -5.06 -25.53 -0.19
CA LYS A 130 -5.85 -24.29 -0.23
C LYS A 130 -4.95 -23.10 0.06
N LEU A 131 -5.01 -22.11 -0.82
CA LEU A 131 -4.33 -20.83 -0.69
C LEU A 131 -5.35 -19.82 -0.18
N VAL A 132 -5.09 -19.21 0.96
CA VAL A 132 -5.93 -18.17 1.56
C VAL A 132 -5.27 -16.83 1.31
N PHE A 133 -6.00 -15.93 0.68
CA PHE A 133 -5.61 -14.59 0.30
C PHE A 133 -6.32 -13.59 1.21
N GLU A 134 -5.61 -12.62 1.76
CA GLU A 134 -6.20 -11.54 2.55
C GLU A 134 -5.97 -10.19 1.86
N ALA A 135 -7.02 -9.46 1.50
CA ALA A 135 -6.93 -8.08 0.97
C ALA A 135 -8.25 -7.33 1.22
N SER A 136 -8.43 -6.14 0.65
CA SER A 136 -9.72 -5.44 0.78
C SER A 136 -10.80 -6.17 -0.01
N ARG A 137 -12.06 -6.12 0.46
CA ARG A 137 -13.20 -6.77 -0.20
C ARG A 137 -13.34 -6.38 -1.67
N PHE A 138 -13.25 -5.08 -1.96
CA PHE A 138 -13.42 -4.54 -3.30
C PHE A 138 -12.36 -5.10 -4.27
N GLU A 139 -11.11 -5.18 -3.79
CA GLU A 139 -10.02 -5.74 -4.58
C GLU A 139 -10.20 -7.25 -4.77
N LEU A 140 -10.54 -8.01 -3.72
CA LEU A 140 -10.72 -9.46 -3.82
C LEU A 140 -11.91 -9.85 -4.71
N SER A 141 -13.03 -9.12 -4.68
CA SER A 141 -14.17 -9.45 -5.54
C SER A 141 -13.85 -9.25 -7.01
N GLY A 142 -13.23 -8.12 -7.37
CA GLY A 142 -12.82 -7.86 -8.76
C GLY A 142 -11.73 -8.84 -9.22
N PHE A 143 -10.81 -9.20 -8.33
CA PHE A 143 -9.77 -10.18 -8.63
C PHE A 143 -10.32 -11.61 -8.78
N ALA A 144 -11.26 -12.03 -7.92
CA ALA A 144 -11.93 -13.33 -8.01
C ALA A 144 -12.73 -13.48 -9.32
N GLU A 145 -13.48 -12.43 -9.70
CA GLU A 145 -14.22 -12.41 -10.96
C GLU A 145 -13.28 -12.54 -12.16
N ALA A 146 -12.18 -11.77 -12.18
CA ALA A 146 -11.17 -11.88 -13.23
C ALA A 146 -10.54 -13.27 -13.31
N LEU A 147 -10.24 -13.89 -12.16
CA LEU A 147 -9.70 -15.25 -12.12
C LEU A 147 -10.70 -16.29 -12.62
N GLU A 148 -11.98 -16.20 -12.25
CA GLU A 148 -13.02 -17.11 -12.77
C GLU A 148 -13.22 -16.92 -14.28
N GLN A 149 -13.21 -15.68 -14.79
CA GLN A 149 -13.26 -15.42 -16.24
C GLN A 149 -12.07 -16.04 -16.98
N LEU A 150 -10.85 -15.91 -16.43
CA LEU A 150 -9.63 -16.47 -17.03
C LEU A 150 -9.60 -17.99 -16.97
N ARG A 151 -10.11 -18.57 -15.89
CA ARG A 151 -10.26 -20.01 -15.71
C ARG A 151 -11.29 -20.61 -16.66
N ALA A 152 -12.40 -19.90 -16.89
CA ALA A 152 -13.48 -20.33 -17.78
C ALA A 152 -13.11 -20.22 -19.27
N GLN A 153 -12.08 -19.46 -19.62
CA GLN A 153 -11.58 -19.35 -20.99
C GLN A 153 -10.59 -20.50 -21.28
N PRO A 154 -10.97 -21.53 -22.06
CA PRO A 154 -10.03 -22.56 -22.49
C PRO A 154 -8.94 -21.91 -23.35
N HIS A 155 -7.70 -21.94 -22.88
CA HIS A 155 -6.58 -21.44 -23.64
C HIS A 155 -6.34 -22.40 -24.82
N VAL A 156 -6.57 -21.90 -26.04
CA VAL A 156 -6.34 -22.64 -27.27
C VAL A 156 -4.84 -22.88 -27.45
N GLU A 157 -4.54 -24.15 -27.68
CA GLU A 157 -3.25 -24.85 -27.81
C GLU A 157 -2.12 -24.05 -28.47
N GLY A 158 -0.92 -24.15 -27.87
CA GLY A 158 0.31 -23.76 -28.54
C GLY A 158 1.52 -23.53 -27.62
N VAL A 159 1.30 -23.30 -26.32
CA VAL A 159 2.42 -23.18 -25.38
C VAL A 159 2.74 -24.56 -24.82
N PRO A 160 3.90 -25.15 -25.14
CA PRO A 160 4.31 -26.41 -24.54
C PRO A 160 4.37 -26.23 -23.03
N SER A 161 3.46 -26.93 -22.34
CA SER A 161 3.50 -27.11 -20.89
C SER A 161 4.76 -27.91 -20.57
N SER A 162 5.88 -27.20 -20.40
CA SER A 162 7.03 -27.81 -19.75
C SER A 162 6.55 -28.38 -18.42
N PRO A 163 6.82 -29.66 -18.12
CA PRO A 163 6.47 -30.28 -16.84
C PRO A 163 7.39 -29.73 -15.74
N LEU A 164 7.34 -28.42 -15.53
CA LEU A 164 7.80 -27.78 -14.32
C LEU A 164 6.75 -28.12 -13.26
N GLY A 165 7.04 -29.17 -12.49
CA GLY A 165 6.28 -29.49 -11.30
C GLY A 165 6.17 -28.26 -10.38
N LEU A 166 5.28 -28.34 -9.39
CA LEU A 166 5.08 -27.39 -8.29
C LEU A 166 6.34 -27.17 -7.41
N GLY A 167 7.53 -27.36 -7.96
CA GLY A 167 8.81 -27.03 -7.34
C GLY A 167 8.95 -25.52 -7.27
N ARG A 168 9.13 -25.02 -6.04
CA ARG A 168 9.82 -23.75 -5.76
C ARG A 168 10.95 -23.59 -6.78
N ILE A 169 10.83 -22.64 -7.71
CA ILE A 169 11.90 -22.40 -8.70
C ILE A 169 13.18 -21.93 -7.98
N PHE A 170 13.10 -21.49 -6.72
CA PHE A 170 14.28 -21.18 -5.90
C PHE A 170 14.06 -21.54 -4.42
N PRO A 171 14.60 -22.68 -3.94
CA PRO A 171 14.78 -22.92 -2.51
C PRO A 171 15.92 -22.08 -1.91
N ASP A 172 16.96 -21.78 -2.71
CA ASP A 172 18.24 -21.28 -2.18
C ASP A 172 18.85 -20.11 -2.98
N ALA A 173 18.06 -19.35 -3.74
CA ALA A 173 18.55 -18.09 -4.28
C ALA A 173 18.75 -17.13 -3.10
N ALA A 174 19.97 -17.12 -2.55
CA ALA A 174 20.42 -16.17 -1.56
C ALA A 174 19.99 -14.79 -2.05
N ALA A 175 18.98 -14.22 -1.39
CA ALA A 175 18.40 -12.96 -1.80
C ALA A 175 19.57 -11.98 -1.98
N PRO A 176 19.77 -11.37 -3.16
CA PRO A 176 20.86 -10.45 -3.35
C PRO A 176 20.77 -9.44 -2.22
N THR A 177 21.79 -9.44 -1.36
CA THR A 177 21.94 -8.50 -0.25
C THR A 177 22.23 -7.15 -0.88
N MET A 178 21.23 -6.54 -1.50
CA MET A 178 21.34 -5.15 -1.88
C MET A 178 21.48 -4.37 -0.57
N PRO A 179 22.48 -3.48 -0.48
CA PRO A 179 22.60 -2.62 0.67
C PRO A 179 21.26 -1.89 0.87
N PRO A 180 20.77 -1.76 2.12
CA PRO A 180 19.54 -1.04 2.39
C PRO A 180 19.59 0.32 1.68
N ASP A 181 18.53 0.67 0.95
CA ASP A 181 18.45 1.95 0.23
C ASP A 181 18.56 3.07 1.27
N HIS A 182 19.72 3.72 1.32
CA HIS A 182 20.03 4.73 2.33
C HIS A 182 19.11 5.94 2.05
N LYS A 183 18.01 6.04 2.79
CA LYS A 183 17.15 7.22 2.77
C LYS A 183 18.00 8.42 3.21
N ARG A 184 17.96 9.49 2.42
CA ARG A 184 18.79 10.68 2.66
C ARG A 184 18.12 11.55 3.73
N PRO A 185 18.67 11.70 4.95
CA PRO A 185 18.02 12.45 6.04
C PRO A 185 17.75 13.91 5.66
N LEU A 186 18.63 14.50 4.86
CA LEU A 186 18.43 15.85 4.32
C LEU A 186 17.16 15.98 3.47
N ARG A 187 16.81 14.95 2.68
CA ARG A 187 15.58 14.98 1.88
C ARG A 187 14.34 14.89 2.76
N ALA A 188 14.37 14.05 3.80
CA ALA A 188 13.28 13.94 4.76
C ALA A 188 13.05 15.28 5.48
N ALA A 189 14.13 15.92 5.95
CA ALA A 189 14.04 17.24 6.58
C ALA A 189 13.47 18.31 5.64
N LEU A 190 13.95 18.38 4.39
CA LEU A 190 13.41 19.32 3.38
C LEU A 190 11.92 19.08 3.11
N LEU A 191 11.46 17.84 3.12
CA LEU A 191 10.04 17.52 2.99
C LEU A 191 9.23 17.98 4.21
N SER A 192 9.77 17.84 5.43
CA SER A 192 9.13 18.34 6.65
C SER A 192 9.09 19.87 6.73
N VAL A 193 10.03 20.58 6.09
CA VAL A 193 9.95 22.04 5.94
C VAL A 193 8.73 22.43 5.11
N LEU A 194 8.43 21.72 4.01
CA LEU A 194 7.25 22.02 3.20
C LEU A 194 5.95 21.79 3.96
N TYR A 195 5.88 20.68 4.71
CA TYR A 195 4.73 20.39 5.56
C TYR A 195 5.11 19.40 6.67
N PRO A 196 4.82 19.70 7.95
CA PRO A 196 5.22 18.82 9.05
C PRO A 196 4.52 17.46 8.97
N GLY A 197 5.31 16.40 9.15
CA GLY A 197 4.89 15.01 9.03
C GLY A 197 5.26 14.33 7.72
N ILE A 198 5.52 15.08 6.62
CA ILE A 198 5.86 14.45 5.33
C ILE A 198 7.23 13.77 5.36
N GLY A 199 8.23 14.35 6.05
CA GLY A 199 9.55 13.73 6.18
C GLY A 199 9.51 12.38 6.88
N GLN A 200 8.70 12.24 7.93
CA GLN A 200 8.48 10.98 8.64
C GLN A 200 7.78 9.94 7.76
N LEU A 201 6.78 10.35 6.98
CA LEU A 201 6.12 9.46 6.01
C LEU A 201 7.12 8.97 4.96
N TYR A 202 8.03 9.84 4.50
CA TYR A 202 9.12 9.46 3.60
C TYR A 202 10.09 8.47 4.24
N ASN A 203 10.40 8.64 5.53
CA ASN A 203 11.21 7.70 6.31
C ASN A 203 10.49 6.36 6.56
N GLY A 204 9.18 6.28 6.30
CA GLY A 204 8.36 5.07 6.46
C GLY A 204 7.68 5.00 7.82
N GLU A 205 7.81 6.04 8.64
CA GLU A 205 7.22 6.15 9.96
C GLU A 205 5.78 6.67 9.88
N LEU A 206 4.89 5.81 9.38
CA LEU A 206 3.50 6.15 9.10
C LEU A 206 2.77 6.74 10.32
N TRP A 207 3.04 6.21 11.52
CA TRP A 207 2.39 6.65 12.75
C TRP A 207 2.84 8.07 13.17
N ARG A 208 4.15 8.33 13.21
CA ARG A 208 4.68 9.65 13.59
C ARG A 208 4.34 10.71 12.55
N GLY A 209 4.51 10.38 11.26
CA GLY A 209 4.14 11.28 10.16
C GLY A 209 2.65 11.63 10.16
N GLY A 210 1.79 10.63 10.38
CA GLY A 210 0.35 10.86 10.54
C GLY A 210 0.02 11.75 11.74
N LEU A 211 0.68 11.54 12.89
CA LEU A 211 0.46 12.34 14.10
C LEU A 211 0.80 13.82 13.87
N PHE A 212 2.00 14.11 13.33
CA PHE A 212 2.40 15.49 13.04
C PHE A 212 1.47 16.18 12.04
N LEU A 213 1.05 15.46 10.99
CA LEU A 213 0.16 15.98 9.98
C LEU A 213 -1.21 16.35 10.57
N ILE A 214 -1.79 15.48 11.40
CA ILE A 214 -3.07 15.72 12.09
C ILE A 214 -2.93 16.90 13.06
N LEU A 215 -1.91 16.88 13.92
CA LEU A 215 -1.73 17.89 14.96
C LEU A 215 -1.52 19.28 14.36
N TYR A 216 -0.68 19.39 13.33
CA TYR A 216 -0.46 20.63 12.61
C TYR A 216 -1.72 21.14 11.90
N THR A 217 -2.44 20.25 11.19
CA THR A 217 -3.66 20.63 10.47
C THR A 217 -4.74 21.15 11.43
N LEU A 218 -4.94 20.47 12.57
CA LEU A 218 -5.93 20.86 13.57
C LEU A 218 -5.56 22.20 14.22
N THR A 219 -4.31 22.35 14.67
CA THR A 219 -3.86 23.58 15.34
C THR A 219 -3.87 24.78 14.40
N LEU A 220 -3.40 24.62 13.16
CA LEU A 220 -3.45 25.67 12.15
C LEU A 220 -4.89 26.05 11.80
N GLY A 221 -5.78 25.06 11.65
CA GLY A 221 -7.20 25.29 11.40
C GLY A 221 -7.89 26.05 12.54
N MET A 222 -7.61 25.70 13.80
CA MET A 222 -8.12 26.41 14.97
C MET A 222 -7.58 27.84 15.05
N ALA A 223 -6.27 28.03 14.86
CA ALA A 223 -5.64 29.36 14.86
C ALA A 223 -6.26 30.26 13.78
N TRP A 224 -6.46 29.73 12.57
CA TRP A 224 -7.10 30.43 11.47
C TRP A 224 -8.55 30.80 11.77
N GLN A 225 -9.34 29.88 12.32
CA GLN A 225 -10.74 30.14 12.67
C GLN A 225 -10.86 31.25 13.72
N LEU A 226 -10.01 31.23 14.75
CA LEU A 226 -10.00 32.24 15.80
C LEU A 226 -9.54 33.60 15.27
N PHE A 227 -8.52 33.60 14.42
CA PHE A 227 -8.07 34.81 13.73
C PHE A 227 -9.19 35.42 12.88
N MET A 228 -9.93 34.60 12.13
CA MET A 228 -11.05 35.06 11.32
C MET A 228 -12.23 35.58 12.16
N ASN A 229 -12.54 34.93 13.27
CA ASN A 229 -13.57 35.41 14.19
C ASN A 229 -13.16 36.76 14.79
N TRP A 230 -11.91 36.90 15.23
CA TRP A 230 -11.37 38.16 15.73
C TRP A 230 -11.42 39.27 14.66
N TYR A 231 -10.97 38.97 13.43
CA TYR A 231 -10.89 39.93 12.33
C TYR A 231 -12.27 40.37 11.80
N LEU A 232 -13.22 39.43 11.62
CA LEU A 232 -14.50 39.71 10.97
C LEU A 232 -15.63 40.05 11.95
N GLN A 233 -15.64 39.46 13.14
CA GLN A 233 -16.76 39.55 14.07
C GLN A 233 -16.49 40.48 15.26
N TYR A 234 -15.30 41.13 15.31
CA TYR A 234 -14.87 41.96 16.45
C TYR A 234 -15.10 41.28 17.80
N THR A 235 -14.97 39.95 17.83
CA THR A 235 -15.16 39.18 19.05
C THR A 235 -13.94 39.40 19.96
N GLU A 236 -14.19 39.52 21.26
CA GLU A 236 -13.20 39.64 22.35
C GLU A 236 -12.36 38.35 22.51
N VAL A 237 -11.85 37.79 21.41
CA VAL A 237 -10.84 36.74 21.49
C VAL A 237 -9.55 37.42 21.92
N PRO A 238 -8.97 37.05 23.07
CA PRO A 238 -7.74 37.67 23.53
C PRO A 238 -6.64 37.37 22.51
N PHE A 239 -6.03 38.43 21.98
CA PHE A 239 -4.95 38.33 20.99
C PHE A 239 -3.80 37.41 21.45
N THR A 240 -3.55 37.35 22.77
CA THR A 240 -2.59 36.44 23.39
C THR A 240 -2.88 34.95 23.12
N PHE A 241 -4.15 34.56 22.99
CA PHE A 241 -4.52 33.19 22.66
C PHE A 241 -4.23 32.83 21.20
N ILE A 242 -4.43 33.79 20.28
CA ILE A 242 -4.03 33.62 18.88
C ILE A 242 -2.52 33.44 18.80
N LEU A 243 -1.74 34.31 19.46
CA LEU A 243 -0.28 34.19 19.52
C LEU A 243 0.19 32.87 20.13
N PHE A 244 -0.47 32.38 21.18
CA PHE A 244 -0.18 31.09 21.80
C PHE A 244 -0.36 29.94 20.80
N LEU A 245 -1.48 29.92 20.06
CA LEU A 245 -1.73 28.89 19.05
C LEU A 245 -0.76 28.97 17.87
N THR A 246 -0.46 30.17 17.35
CA THR A 246 0.53 30.34 16.27
C THR A 246 1.92 29.88 16.72
N SER A 247 2.30 30.17 17.98
CA SER A 247 3.55 29.68 18.56
C SER A 247 3.58 28.16 18.67
N GLY A 248 2.44 27.53 19.05
CA GLY A 248 2.29 26.08 19.07
C GLY A 248 2.45 25.45 17.68
N VAL A 249 1.87 26.05 16.64
CA VAL A 249 2.02 25.60 15.24
C VAL A 249 3.49 25.65 14.82
N LEU A 250 4.19 26.74 15.13
CA LEU A 250 5.62 26.89 14.83
C LEU A 250 6.47 25.85 15.57
N LEU A 251 6.17 25.59 16.84
CA LEU A 251 6.87 24.57 17.63
C LEU A 251 6.68 23.17 17.04
N ILE A 252 5.45 22.79 16.69
CA ILE A 252 5.16 21.51 16.03
C ILE A 252 5.93 21.39 14.71
N TRP A 253 6.00 22.49 13.94
CA TRP A 253 6.72 22.51 12.68
C TRP A 253 8.22 22.27 12.85
N ILE A 254 8.86 22.96 13.80
CA ILE A 254 10.29 22.77 14.11
C ILE A 254 10.56 21.34 14.61
N LEU A 255 9.72 20.82 15.51
CA LEU A 255 9.85 19.45 16.03
C LEU A 255 9.74 18.41 14.92
N ALA A 256 8.81 18.58 13.98
CA ALA A 256 8.66 17.66 12.85
C ALA A 256 9.85 17.70 11.88
N ILE A 257 10.53 18.84 11.74
CA ILE A 257 11.76 18.93 10.94
C ILE A 257 12.90 18.21 11.64
N PHE A 258 13.06 18.45 12.94
CA PHE A 258 14.12 17.83 13.74
C PHE A 258 13.97 16.30 13.80
N ASP A 259 12.76 15.82 14.10
CA ASP A 259 12.43 14.40 14.18
C ASP A 259 12.71 13.68 12.84
N ALA A 260 12.28 14.26 11.72
CA ALA A 260 12.57 13.70 10.39
C ALA A 260 14.06 13.66 10.02
N TYR A 261 14.86 14.53 10.64
CA TYR A 261 16.32 14.56 10.46
C TYR A 261 17.03 13.54 11.36
N THR A 262 16.56 13.36 12.60
CA THR A 262 17.19 12.48 13.60
C THR A 262 16.83 11.01 13.44
N ASP A 263 15.70 10.69 12.80
CA ASP A 263 15.35 9.31 12.45
C ASP A 263 16.22 8.83 11.28
N GLU A 264 17.53 8.74 11.51
CA GLU A 264 18.39 7.86 10.74
C GLU A 264 17.96 6.42 11.08
N PRO A 265 17.68 5.58 10.07
CA PRO A 265 17.37 4.18 10.33
C PRO A 265 18.58 3.60 11.06
N GLN A 266 18.42 3.30 12.36
CA GLN A 266 19.43 2.62 13.14
C GLN A 266 19.87 1.42 12.32
N GLN A 267 21.11 1.47 11.83
CA GLN A 267 21.76 0.32 11.25
C GLN A 267 21.62 -0.76 12.29
N SER A 268 20.81 -1.77 11.99
CA SER A 268 20.81 -2.99 12.77
C SER A 268 22.21 -3.54 12.53
N GLU A 269 23.13 -3.25 13.45
CA GLU A 269 24.43 -3.88 13.51
C GLU A 269 24.17 -5.38 13.53
N ALA A 270 24.41 -6.00 12.38
CA ALA A 270 24.21 -7.42 12.09
C ALA A 270 25.52 -7.98 11.55
#